data_AF-A0A349Y1U7-F1
#
_entry.id   AF-A0A349Y1U7-F1
#
_cell.length_a   1.000
_cell.length_b   1.000
_cell.length_c   1.000
_cell.angle_alpha   90.00
_cell.angle_beta   90.00
_cell.angle_gamma   90.00
#
_symmetry.space_group_name_H-M   'P 1'
#
loop_
_entity.id
_entity.type
_entity.pdbx_description
1 polymer ?
#
loop_
_entity_poly.entity_id
_entity_poly.type
_entity_poly.pdbx_seq_one_letter_code
_entity_poly.pdbx_strand_id
1 'polypeptide(L)'
;MMSSRSSSPFATAAAIVLLMVSALPAQATTAASFQRDLVELLECRASSATMQAVTTALRGAAYGTAQERPAHLQGWSFTRSGDEEHATTLIDMPVTLTAHGVTTHRVVADDMGFSIPIDAGQRARIVSGNGLQRRSSTLREPFQVWSAPAASGRPSSAGSIVVSSDGEGYRVGCDYPGPMQDARVPPRLRDTATASDMGAALECRADDAAMQRIANMWERVSELSPLAWPDNVSAVAEREYRVDGQEMPVMVITLEQPVALKGVAATSIVLAYGGYLAADMGDAPLKAVLDATGLGAADRQAEGYWMREAARETSSGYTRVRAFSVIATDSGAVLAGCMTSEVRSAD
;
A
#
# COMPACT_ATOMS: atom_id res chain seq x y z
N MET A 1 -86.09 51.32 -12.71
CA MET A 1 -85.30 50.59 -13.73
C MET A 1 -83.83 50.94 -13.55
N MET A 2 -83.09 50.06 -12.89
CA MET A 2 -81.63 49.98 -12.94
C MET A 2 -81.22 48.70 -12.20
N SER A 3 -80.47 47.85 -12.91
CA SER A 3 -79.47 46.89 -12.43
C SER A 3 -79.86 45.77 -11.45
N SER A 4 -79.22 44.60 -11.43
CA SER A 4 -78.30 43.86 -12.31
C SER A 4 -77.78 42.74 -11.41
N ARG A 5 -77.77 41.49 -11.91
CA ARG A 5 -76.75 40.44 -11.64
C ARG A 5 -76.61 39.96 -10.18
N SER A 6 -76.05 38.80 -9.86
CA SER A 6 -75.63 37.60 -10.58
C SER A 6 -75.41 36.54 -9.50
N SER A 7 -75.62 35.29 -9.89
CA SER A 7 -75.37 34.07 -9.14
C SER A 7 -73.94 34.00 -8.59
N SER A 8 -73.78 33.51 -7.37
CA SER A 8 -72.48 33.22 -6.72
C SER A 8 -72.23 31.71 -6.72
N PRO A 9 -71.02 31.26 -7.10
CA PRO A 9 -70.49 30.03 -6.51
C PRO A 9 -69.00 30.14 -6.11
N PHE A 10 -68.63 29.33 -5.12
CA PHE A 10 -67.28 28.89 -4.72
C PHE A 10 -66.22 29.93 -4.27
N ALA A 11 -65.83 29.83 -2.99
CA ALA A 11 -64.52 30.25 -2.50
C ALA A 11 -63.95 29.20 -1.52
N THR A 12 -63.07 28.37 -2.08
CA THR A 12 -61.78 27.85 -1.62
C THR A 12 -61.39 27.79 -0.13
N ALA A 13 -60.83 26.62 0.20
CA ALA A 13 -60.10 26.25 1.40
C ALA A 13 -58.72 26.93 1.54
N ALA A 14 -58.20 26.97 2.78
CA ALA A 14 -56.79 26.69 3.09
C ALA A 14 -56.58 26.57 4.61
N ALA A 15 -56.52 25.34 5.13
CA ALA A 15 -55.88 25.05 6.41
C ALA A 15 -54.46 24.55 6.10
N ILE A 16 -53.46 25.35 6.43
CA ILE A 16 -52.05 24.99 6.35
C ILE A 16 -51.76 24.08 7.55
N VAL A 17 -51.62 22.78 7.30
CA VAL A 17 -51.05 21.83 8.27
C VAL A 17 -49.53 21.91 8.13
N LEU A 18 -48.87 22.55 9.11
CA LEU A 18 -47.45 22.37 9.35
C LEU A 18 -47.21 20.93 9.82
N LEU A 19 -46.79 20.05 8.91
CA LEU A 19 -46.19 18.76 9.26
C LEU A 19 -44.73 19.00 9.64
N MET A 20 -44.48 19.23 10.93
CA MET A 20 -43.17 18.92 11.50
C MET A 20 -43.03 17.40 11.51
N VAL A 21 -42.33 16.87 10.49
CA VAL A 21 -41.92 15.46 10.46
C VAL A 21 -40.89 15.27 11.55
N SER A 22 -41.36 14.91 12.74
CA SER A 22 -40.53 14.31 13.77
C SER A 22 -40.14 12.93 13.27
N ALA A 23 -38.85 12.67 13.05
CA ALA A 23 -38.39 11.34 12.68
C ALA A 23 -38.93 10.32 13.70
N LEU A 24 -39.54 9.23 13.22
CA LEU A 24 -40.12 8.21 14.09
C LEU A 24 -39.04 7.65 15.05
N PRO A 25 -39.37 7.35 16.32
CA PRO A 25 -38.38 6.91 17.32
C PRO A 25 -37.57 5.67 16.89
N ALA A 26 -38.14 4.79 16.06
CA ALA A 26 -37.43 3.65 15.47
C ALA A 26 -36.34 4.08 14.46
N GLN A 27 -36.55 5.14 13.69
CA GLN A 27 -35.55 5.70 12.77
C GLN A 27 -34.44 6.43 13.52
N ALA A 28 -34.78 7.15 14.60
CA ALA A 28 -33.78 7.79 15.46
C ALA A 28 -32.86 6.75 16.13
N THR A 29 -33.43 5.61 16.57
CA THR A 29 -32.67 4.51 17.18
C THR A 29 -31.73 3.84 16.19
N THR A 30 -32.18 3.62 14.94
CA THR A 30 -31.34 3.01 13.87
C THR A 30 -30.24 3.95 13.37
N ALA A 31 -30.52 5.26 13.28
CA ALA A 31 -29.48 6.26 12.95
C ALA A 31 -28.38 6.30 14.03
N ALA A 32 -28.77 6.31 15.30
CA ALA A 32 -27.83 6.34 16.43
C ALA A 32 -27.01 5.04 16.54
N SER A 33 -27.62 3.88 16.27
CA SER A 33 -26.88 2.61 16.24
C SER A 33 -25.87 2.59 15.10
N PHE A 34 -26.28 3.00 13.89
CA PHE A 34 -25.37 3.05 12.75
C PHE A 34 -24.17 3.97 12.99
N GLN A 35 -24.39 5.15 13.58
CA GLN A 35 -23.30 6.06 13.92
C GLN A 35 -22.32 5.45 14.93
N ARG A 36 -22.82 4.73 15.94
CA ARG A 36 -21.99 4.00 16.89
C ARG A 36 -21.15 2.93 16.18
N ASP A 37 -21.78 2.14 15.33
CA ASP A 37 -21.13 1.06 14.59
C ASP A 37 -20.06 1.61 13.62
N LEU A 38 -20.33 2.74 12.97
CA LEU A 38 -19.36 3.44 12.13
C LEU A 38 -18.17 3.97 12.95
N VAL A 39 -18.41 4.53 14.14
CA VAL A 39 -17.31 4.94 15.03
C VAL A 39 -16.51 3.74 15.50
N GLU A 40 -17.15 2.61 15.85
CA GLU A 40 -16.43 1.38 16.20
C GLU A 40 -15.58 0.87 15.04
N LEU A 41 -16.09 0.94 13.81
CA LEU A 41 -15.37 0.59 12.60
C LEU A 41 -14.13 1.47 12.43
N LEU A 42 -14.30 2.79 12.53
CA LEU A 42 -13.23 3.76 12.35
C LEU A 42 -12.22 3.74 13.50
N GLU A 43 -12.60 3.32 14.72
CA GLU A 43 -11.70 3.22 15.87
C GLU A 43 -11.04 1.84 16.04
N CYS A 44 -11.17 0.97 15.04
CA CYS A 44 -10.55 -0.36 14.99
C CYS A 44 -11.13 -1.35 16.02
N ARG A 45 -12.34 -1.09 16.51
CA ARG A 45 -13.03 -1.88 17.55
C ARG A 45 -14.18 -2.73 17.01
N ALA A 46 -14.53 -2.59 15.73
CA ALA A 46 -15.68 -3.28 15.16
C ALA A 46 -15.47 -4.80 15.11
N SER A 47 -16.55 -5.53 15.37
CA SER A 47 -16.63 -6.97 15.07
C SER A 47 -16.81 -7.20 13.57
N SER A 48 -16.59 -8.43 13.09
CA SER A 48 -16.88 -8.80 11.70
C SER A 48 -18.34 -8.54 11.29
N ALA A 49 -19.28 -8.78 12.20
CA ALA A 49 -20.69 -8.48 11.98
C ALA A 49 -20.95 -6.97 11.86
N THR A 50 -20.32 -6.16 12.73
CA THR A 50 -20.40 -4.69 12.68
C THR A 50 -19.83 -4.15 11.37
N MET A 51 -18.65 -4.63 10.96
CA MET A 51 -18.02 -4.27 9.68
C MET A 51 -18.93 -4.57 8.50
N GLN A 52 -19.50 -5.78 8.45
CA GLN A 52 -20.40 -6.19 7.38
C GLN A 52 -21.68 -5.37 7.36
N ALA A 53 -22.28 -5.07 8.52
CA ALA A 53 -23.49 -4.27 8.64
C ALA A 53 -23.26 -2.83 8.13
N VAL A 54 -22.19 -2.17 8.59
CA VAL A 54 -21.84 -0.81 8.15
C VAL A 54 -21.55 -0.77 6.66
N THR A 55 -20.72 -1.69 6.15
CA THR A 55 -20.37 -1.76 4.73
C THR A 55 -21.60 -1.99 3.86
N THR A 56 -22.51 -2.88 4.28
CA THR A 56 -23.74 -3.17 3.55
C THR A 56 -24.67 -1.96 3.50
N ALA A 57 -24.84 -1.27 4.63
CA ALA A 57 -25.68 -0.07 4.70
C ALA A 57 -25.11 1.07 3.83
N LEU A 58 -23.79 1.32 3.89
CA LEU A 58 -23.13 2.33 3.04
C LEU A 58 -23.22 1.99 1.55
N ARG A 59 -23.03 0.72 1.18
CA ARG A 59 -23.21 0.25 -0.20
C ARG A 59 -24.65 0.42 -0.68
N GLY A 60 -25.62 0.08 0.16
CA GLY A 60 -27.05 0.28 -0.13
C GLY A 60 -27.40 1.77 -0.29
N ALA A 61 -26.80 2.66 0.50
CA ALA A 61 -26.98 4.10 0.35
C ALA A 61 -26.36 4.64 -0.95
N ALA A 62 -25.16 4.19 -1.31
CA ALA A 62 -24.44 4.66 -2.50
C ALA A 62 -25.04 4.12 -3.81
N TYR A 63 -25.35 2.82 -3.87
CA TYR A 63 -25.68 2.11 -5.11
C TYR A 63 -27.10 1.52 -5.14
N GLY A 64 -27.82 1.52 -4.01
CA GLY A 64 -29.17 0.97 -3.94
C GLY A 64 -30.19 1.85 -4.66
N THR A 65 -31.25 1.21 -5.12
CA THR A 65 -32.47 1.87 -5.60
C THR A 65 -33.11 2.72 -4.49
N ALA A 66 -34.03 3.62 -4.85
CA ALA A 66 -34.70 4.47 -3.87
C ALA A 66 -35.41 3.69 -2.75
N GLN A 67 -35.81 2.44 -3.00
CA GLN A 67 -36.47 1.56 -2.03
C GLN A 67 -35.48 0.77 -1.16
N GLU A 68 -34.27 0.54 -1.65
CA GLU A 68 -33.20 -0.18 -0.93
C GLU A 68 -32.34 0.76 -0.06
N ARG A 69 -32.37 2.07 -0.33
CA ARG A 69 -31.60 3.05 0.43
C ARG A 69 -32.07 3.13 1.88
N PRO A 70 -31.17 2.92 2.87
CA PRO A 70 -31.54 3.05 4.27
C PRO A 70 -32.00 4.48 4.59
N ALA A 71 -33.23 4.62 5.12
CA ALA A 71 -33.81 5.94 5.41
C ALA A 71 -32.94 6.78 6.37
N HIS A 72 -32.22 6.16 7.30
CA HIS A 72 -31.34 6.84 8.25
C HIS A 72 -30.05 7.40 7.62
N LEU A 73 -29.76 7.07 6.36
CA LEU A 73 -28.64 7.61 5.57
C LEU A 73 -29.11 8.64 4.53
N GLN A 74 -30.37 9.09 4.62
CA GLN A 74 -30.85 10.18 3.79
C GLN A 74 -30.03 11.47 4.04
N GLY A 75 -29.58 12.12 2.97
CA GLY A 75 -28.75 13.33 3.05
C GLY A 75 -27.25 13.08 3.10
N TRP A 76 -26.80 11.82 3.09
CA TRP A 76 -25.39 11.47 2.86
C TRP A 76 -25.08 11.58 1.38
N SER A 77 -23.91 12.13 1.03
CA SER A 77 -23.45 12.23 -0.35
C SER A 77 -22.21 11.38 -0.60
N PHE A 78 -22.20 10.74 -1.76
CA PHE A 78 -21.15 9.81 -2.20
C PHE A 78 -20.56 10.35 -3.48
N THR A 79 -19.27 10.68 -3.47
CA THR A 79 -18.54 11.20 -4.63
C THR A 79 -17.38 10.26 -4.92
N ARG A 80 -17.41 9.65 -6.10
CA ARG A 80 -16.31 8.80 -6.57
C ARG A 80 -15.26 9.67 -7.27
N SER A 81 -14.00 9.44 -6.94
CA SER A 81 -12.82 10.02 -7.56
C SER A 81 -11.82 8.91 -7.93
N GLY A 82 -10.92 9.19 -8.86
CA GLY A 82 -9.99 8.19 -9.40
C GLY A 82 -10.58 7.36 -10.55
N ASP A 83 -9.73 6.55 -11.18
CA ASP A 83 -10.12 5.57 -12.20
C ASP A 83 -10.70 4.29 -11.57
N GLU A 84 -10.96 3.25 -12.36
CA GLU A 84 -11.52 2.00 -11.84
C GLU A 84 -10.56 1.24 -10.90
N GLU A 85 -9.25 1.39 -11.09
CA GLU A 85 -8.20 0.66 -10.38
C GLU A 85 -7.82 1.35 -9.06
N HIS A 86 -7.98 2.68 -8.98
CA HIS A 86 -7.69 3.51 -7.81
C HIS A 86 -8.91 4.30 -7.32
N ALA A 87 -10.10 3.71 -7.47
CA ALA A 87 -11.35 4.35 -7.11
C ALA A 87 -11.44 4.65 -5.60
N THR A 88 -11.44 5.94 -5.27
CA THR A 88 -11.74 6.44 -3.94
C THR A 88 -13.18 6.94 -3.89
N THR A 89 -13.90 6.64 -2.82
CA THR A 89 -15.25 7.19 -2.57
C THR A 89 -15.20 8.10 -1.36
N LEU A 90 -15.46 9.39 -1.58
CA LEU A 90 -15.69 10.36 -0.53
C LEU A 90 -17.15 10.25 -0.06
N ILE A 91 -17.34 10.08 1.24
CA ILE A 91 -18.63 9.93 1.90
C ILE A 91 -18.81 11.12 2.84
N ASP A 92 -19.63 12.09 2.42
CA ASP A 92 -19.95 13.28 3.19
C ASP A 92 -21.23 13.06 3.98
N MET A 93 -21.15 13.35 5.27
CA MET A 93 -22.17 13.10 6.27
C MET A 93 -22.85 14.42 6.66
N PRO A 94 -24.18 14.43 6.86
CA PRO A 94 -24.90 15.62 7.32
C PRO A 94 -24.59 15.97 8.78
N VAL A 95 -23.94 15.07 9.53
CA VAL A 95 -23.57 15.24 10.93
C VAL A 95 -22.10 14.88 11.13
N THR A 96 -21.47 15.51 12.10
CA THR A 96 -20.08 15.20 12.47
C THR A 96 -20.01 13.96 13.36
N LEU A 97 -19.01 13.11 13.12
CA LEU A 97 -18.60 12.05 14.05
C LEU A 97 -17.22 12.36 14.62
N THR A 98 -16.87 11.73 15.73
CA THR A 98 -15.52 11.79 16.30
C THR A 98 -14.96 10.38 16.41
N ALA A 99 -13.80 10.15 15.82
CA ALA A 99 -13.03 8.90 15.92
C ALA A 99 -11.55 9.23 16.04
N HIS A 100 -10.79 8.48 16.84
CA HIS A 100 -9.37 8.76 17.12
C HIS A 100 -9.09 10.20 17.61
N GLY A 101 -10.06 10.82 18.28
CA GLY A 101 -9.97 12.23 18.70
C GLY A 101 -10.00 13.24 17.56
N VAL A 102 -10.48 12.85 16.38
CA VAL A 102 -10.67 13.72 15.21
C VAL A 102 -12.16 13.82 14.92
N THR A 103 -12.68 15.06 14.91
CA THR A 103 -14.08 15.35 14.54
C THR A 103 -14.15 15.68 13.05
N THR A 104 -14.97 14.93 12.31
CA THR A 104 -15.10 15.06 10.85
C THR A 104 -16.55 14.85 10.40
N HIS A 105 -16.91 15.45 9.26
CA HIS A 105 -18.14 15.14 8.52
C HIS A 105 -17.85 14.29 7.27
N ARG A 106 -16.61 13.83 7.09
CA ARG A 106 -16.17 13.08 5.91
C ARG A 106 -15.50 11.77 6.29
N VAL A 107 -15.91 10.71 5.59
CA VAL A 107 -15.28 9.39 5.57
C VAL A 107 -14.80 9.11 4.15
N VAL A 108 -13.69 8.41 4.01
CA VAL A 108 -13.13 7.97 2.74
C VAL A 108 -13.20 6.45 2.69
N ALA A 109 -13.63 5.89 1.56
CA ALA A 109 -13.64 4.46 1.30
C ALA A 109 -12.80 4.15 0.05
N ASP A 110 -11.80 3.27 0.21
CA ASP A 110 -10.86 2.84 -0.83
C ASP A 110 -10.54 1.34 -0.68
N ASP A 111 -9.51 0.87 -1.39
CA ASP A 111 -9.02 -0.52 -1.36
C ASP A 111 -8.45 -0.93 0.01
N MET A 112 -8.03 0.04 0.83
CA MET A 112 -7.57 -0.19 2.19
C MET A 112 -8.72 -0.30 3.20
N GLY A 113 -9.90 0.23 2.87
CA GLY A 113 -11.11 0.16 3.68
C GLY A 113 -11.68 1.53 3.96
N PHE A 114 -12.14 1.76 5.19
CA PHE A 114 -12.70 3.04 5.62
C PHE A 114 -11.69 3.84 6.44
N SER A 115 -11.56 5.11 6.12
CA SER A 115 -10.66 6.04 6.82
C SER A 115 -11.29 7.43 6.94
N ILE A 116 -10.70 8.28 7.78
CA ILE A 116 -11.05 9.69 7.90
C ILE A 116 -9.84 10.57 7.57
N PRO A 117 -10.02 11.72 6.91
CA PRO A 117 -8.94 12.65 6.66
C PRO A 117 -8.42 13.27 7.95
N ILE A 118 -7.09 13.45 8.05
CA ILE A 118 -6.41 14.06 9.19
C ILE A 118 -5.35 15.06 8.73
N ASP A 119 -5.01 16.01 9.59
CA ASP A 119 -3.90 16.92 9.34
C ASP A 119 -2.53 16.34 9.76
N ALA A 120 -1.44 17.03 9.41
CA ALA A 120 -0.07 16.57 9.69
C ALA A 120 0.24 16.47 11.21
N GLY A 121 -0.36 17.34 12.02
CA GLY A 121 -0.21 17.35 13.47
C GLY A 121 -0.96 16.19 14.13
N GLN A 122 -2.19 15.93 13.70
CA GLN A 122 -2.98 14.76 14.09
C GLN A 122 -2.26 13.46 13.70
N ARG A 123 -1.74 13.38 12.46
CA ARG A 123 -0.91 12.26 11.99
C ARG A 123 0.28 12.02 12.91
N ALA A 124 1.06 13.06 13.23
CA ALA A 124 2.23 12.92 14.12
C ALA A 124 1.84 12.35 15.49
N ARG A 125 0.72 12.83 16.04
CA ARG A 125 0.22 12.46 17.35
C ARG A 125 -0.31 11.02 17.39
N ILE A 126 -1.02 10.58 16.35
CA ILE A 126 -1.54 9.21 16.21
C ILE A 126 -0.39 8.22 15.98
N VAL A 127 0.54 8.54 15.07
CA VAL A 127 1.70 7.68 14.77
C VAL A 127 2.55 7.46 16.02
N SER A 128 2.92 8.53 16.72
CA SER A 128 3.73 8.44 17.94
C SER A 128 2.98 7.77 19.09
N GLY A 129 1.71 8.11 19.30
CA GLY A 129 0.88 7.55 20.37
C GLY A 129 0.63 6.04 20.25
N ASN A 130 0.73 5.48 19.04
CA ASN A 130 0.50 4.06 18.77
C ASN A 130 1.78 3.30 18.35
N GLY A 131 2.95 3.96 18.33
CA GLY A 131 4.21 3.32 17.94
C GLY A 131 4.23 2.78 16.50
N LEU A 132 3.55 3.45 15.57
CA LEU A 132 3.41 2.99 14.19
C LEU A 132 4.72 3.17 13.41
N GLN A 133 5.08 2.19 12.59
CA GLN A 133 6.26 2.19 11.74
C GLN A 133 5.90 2.56 10.31
N ARG A 134 6.74 3.39 9.68
CA ARG A 134 6.50 3.87 8.32
C ARG A 134 7.01 2.87 7.29
N ARG A 135 6.15 2.51 6.34
CA ARG A 135 6.49 1.94 5.04
C ARG A 135 6.21 2.94 3.93
N SER A 136 7.03 3.00 2.89
CA SER A 136 6.87 4.00 1.82
C SER A 136 7.23 3.50 0.42
N SER A 137 6.48 3.95 -0.59
CA SER A 137 6.76 3.71 -2.01
C SER A 137 6.86 5.02 -2.78
N THR A 138 7.82 5.11 -3.70
CA THR A 138 7.90 6.20 -4.69
C THR A 138 7.88 5.68 -6.13
N LEU A 139 7.49 4.43 -6.36
CA LEU A 139 7.41 3.83 -7.70
C LEU A 139 6.27 4.41 -8.55
N ARG A 140 5.23 4.93 -7.91
CA ARG A 140 4.09 5.60 -8.53
C ARG A 140 3.88 6.95 -7.84
N GLU A 141 2.64 7.31 -7.52
CA GLU A 141 2.38 8.42 -6.61
C GLU A 141 3.00 8.14 -5.24
N PRO A 142 3.68 9.13 -4.62
CA PRO A 142 4.34 8.93 -3.33
C PRO A 142 3.35 8.47 -2.28
N PHE A 143 3.51 7.21 -1.87
CA PHE A 143 2.61 6.59 -0.93
C PHE A 143 3.36 6.26 0.36
N GLN A 144 2.73 6.58 1.49
CA GLN A 144 3.26 6.30 2.83
C GLN A 144 2.18 5.66 3.68
N VAL A 145 2.53 4.59 4.39
CA VAL A 145 1.68 3.94 5.38
C VAL A 145 2.43 3.84 6.69
N TRP A 146 1.75 4.11 7.78
CA TRP A 146 2.20 3.83 9.13
C TRP A 146 1.30 2.76 9.73
N SER A 147 1.87 1.62 10.11
CA SER A 147 1.15 0.49 10.70
C SER A 147 1.90 -0.10 11.88
N ALA A 148 1.24 -0.96 12.65
CA ALA A 148 1.88 -1.65 13.76
C ALA A 148 2.98 -2.62 13.26
N PRO A 149 4.08 -2.82 14.02
CA PRO A 149 5.10 -3.79 13.66
C PRO A 149 4.55 -5.22 13.69
N ALA A 150 4.99 -6.06 12.75
CA ALA A 150 4.52 -7.44 12.57
C ALA A 150 4.68 -8.35 13.81
N ALA A 151 5.64 -8.03 14.70
CA ALA A 151 5.91 -8.79 15.92
C ALA A 151 4.88 -8.58 17.05
N SER A 152 3.81 -7.79 16.84
CA SER A 152 2.86 -7.45 17.90
C SER A 152 1.98 -8.61 18.40
N GLY A 153 2.05 -9.79 17.79
CA GLY A 153 1.60 -11.06 18.40
C GLY A 153 0.09 -11.21 18.63
N ARG A 154 -0.46 -12.32 18.13
CA ARG A 154 -1.88 -12.74 18.06
C ARG A 154 -2.77 -11.88 17.16
N PRO A 155 -3.54 -12.51 16.24
CA PRO A 155 -4.67 -11.84 15.62
C PRO A 155 -5.70 -11.61 16.73
N SER A 156 -5.72 -10.39 17.27
CA SER A 156 -6.89 -9.94 18.00
C SER A 156 -8.05 -9.85 17.01
N SER A 157 -9.29 -10.05 17.44
CA SER A 157 -10.45 -9.78 16.59
C SER A 157 -10.64 -8.28 16.29
N ALA A 158 -9.84 -7.42 16.92
CA ALA A 158 -9.81 -5.98 16.69
C ALA A 158 -8.87 -5.63 15.54
N GLY A 159 -9.20 -4.54 14.83
CA GLY A 159 -8.35 -3.99 13.79
C GLY A 159 -7.12 -3.31 14.39
N SER A 160 -6.10 -3.10 13.56
CA SER A 160 -4.94 -2.29 13.90
C SER A 160 -5.05 -0.90 13.28
N ILE A 161 -4.63 0.13 14.02
CA ILE A 161 -4.64 1.51 13.51
C ILE A 161 -3.63 1.62 12.37
N VAL A 162 -4.09 2.21 11.26
CA VAL A 162 -3.25 2.54 10.11
C VAL A 162 -3.42 4.00 9.77
N VAL A 163 -2.30 4.66 9.49
CA VAL A 163 -2.29 5.98 8.88
C VAL A 163 -1.75 5.82 7.46
N SER A 164 -2.37 6.45 6.48
CA SER A 164 -1.93 6.42 5.08
C SER A 164 -1.81 7.84 4.52
N SER A 165 -1.04 7.96 3.45
CA SER A 165 -0.88 9.16 2.63
C SER A 165 -0.62 8.74 1.21
N ASP A 166 -1.45 9.19 0.28
CA ASP A 166 -1.32 9.04 -1.18
C ASP A 166 -0.77 10.30 -1.85
N GLY A 167 -0.30 11.27 -1.07
CA GLY A 167 0.21 12.55 -1.57
C GLY A 167 -0.82 13.68 -1.54
N GLU A 168 -2.12 13.38 -1.42
CA GLU A 168 -3.19 14.38 -1.29
C GLU A 168 -3.54 14.74 0.17
N GLY A 169 -2.88 14.10 1.13
CA GLY A 169 -3.08 14.34 2.56
C GLY A 169 -2.89 13.08 3.38
N TYR A 170 -3.26 13.16 4.65
CA TYR A 170 -3.20 12.01 5.55
C TYR A 170 -4.59 11.48 5.84
N ARG A 171 -4.69 10.17 6.02
CA ARG A 171 -5.92 9.50 6.45
C ARG A 171 -5.60 8.55 7.60
N VAL A 172 -6.51 8.39 8.55
CA VAL A 172 -6.45 7.34 9.56
C VAL A 172 -7.62 6.39 9.39
N GLY A 173 -7.33 5.09 9.40
CA GLY A 173 -8.30 4.03 9.34
C GLY A 173 -7.77 2.80 10.06
N CYS A 174 -8.30 1.64 9.68
CA CYS A 174 -8.03 0.38 10.35
C CYS A 174 -7.69 -0.72 9.37
N ASP A 175 -6.65 -1.49 9.69
CA ASP A 175 -6.41 -2.78 9.05
C ASP A 175 -7.00 -3.90 9.90
N TYR A 176 -8.14 -4.42 9.45
CA TYR A 176 -8.86 -5.52 10.11
C TYR A 176 -8.40 -6.89 9.59
N PRO A 177 -8.20 -7.88 10.48
CA PRO A 177 -7.86 -9.22 10.07
C PRO A 177 -9.03 -9.93 9.38
N GLY A 178 -8.69 -10.89 8.52
CA GLY A 178 -9.66 -11.76 7.86
C GLY A 178 -9.67 -11.60 6.33
N PRO A 179 -10.79 -11.95 5.67
CA PRO A 179 -10.82 -12.14 4.22
C PRO A 179 -10.39 -10.93 3.39
N MET A 180 -10.61 -9.70 3.87
CA MET A 180 -10.15 -8.50 3.18
C MET A 180 -8.63 -8.36 3.22
N GLN A 181 -8.01 -8.56 4.39
CA GLN A 181 -6.56 -8.57 4.54
C GLN A 181 -5.93 -9.72 3.72
N ASP A 182 -6.54 -10.91 3.77
CA ASP A 182 -6.10 -12.10 3.02
C ASP A 182 -6.25 -11.94 1.49
N ALA A 183 -7.21 -11.14 1.05
CA ALA A 183 -7.47 -10.86 -0.36
C ALA A 183 -6.54 -9.80 -0.95
N ARG A 184 -5.87 -8.97 -0.12
CA ARG A 184 -4.91 -7.96 -0.61
C ARG A 184 -3.72 -8.61 -1.33
N VAL A 185 -3.38 -9.84 -0.98
CA VAL A 185 -2.27 -10.58 -1.59
C VAL A 185 -2.83 -11.74 -2.42
N PRO A 186 -2.75 -11.67 -3.76
CA PRO A 186 -3.13 -12.77 -4.64
C PRO A 186 -2.43 -14.08 -4.22
N PRO A 187 -3.09 -15.26 -4.31
CA PRO A 187 -2.51 -16.52 -3.83
C PRO A 187 -1.11 -16.83 -4.36
N ARG A 188 -0.82 -16.51 -5.62
CA ARG A 188 0.49 -16.71 -6.25
C ARG A 188 1.61 -15.83 -5.67
N LEU A 189 1.27 -14.70 -5.04
CA LEU A 189 2.20 -13.74 -4.44
C LEU A 189 2.36 -13.92 -2.92
N ARG A 190 1.68 -14.91 -2.33
CA ARG A 190 1.75 -15.17 -0.88
C ARG A 190 3.08 -15.78 -0.46
N ASP A 191 3.65 -16.63 -1.31
CA ASP A 191 4.98 -17.17 -1.10
C ASP A 191 6.03 -16.18 -1.63
N THR A 192 6.84 -15.65 -0.73
CA THR A 192 7.81 -14.58 -1.00
C THR A 192 9.18 -14.96 -0.47
N ALA A 193 10.21 -14.36 -1.05
CA ALA A 193 11.58 -14.65 -0.69
C ALA A 193 11.91 -14.38 0.78
N THR A 194 12.70 -15.29 1.34
CA THR A 194 13.32 -15.15 2.66
C THR A 194 14.65 -14.37 2.57
N ALA A 195 15.20 -13.95 3.71
CA ALA A 195 16.55 -13.39 3.75
C ALA A 195 17.62 -14.36 3.20
N SER A 196 17.40 -15.68 3.37
CA SER A 196 18.28 -16.71 2.82
C SER A 196 18.19 -16.80 1.29
N ASP A 197 16.98 -16.69 0.73
CA ASP A 197 16.79 -16.67 -0.73
C ASP A 197 17.51 -15.46 -1.35
N MET A 198 17.34 -14.29 -0.73
CA MET A 198 18.02 -13.06 -1.16
C MET A 198 19.54 -13.19 -1.08
N GLY A 199 20.07 -13.67 0.05
CA GLY A 199 21.52 -13.89 0.19
C GLY A 199 22.08 -14.89 -0.83
N ALA A 200 21.34 -15.98 -1.11
CA ALA A 200 21.73 -16.93 -2.15
C ALA A 200 21.72 -16.30 -3.54
N ALA A 201 20.72 -15.48 -3.86
CA ALA A 201 20.61 -14.84 -5.17
C ALA A 201 21.69 -13.78 -5.39
N LEU A 202 21.98 -12.96 -4.37
CA LEU A 202 23.10 -12.02 -4.41
C LEU A 202 24.43 -12.72 -4.70
N GLU A 203 24.61 -13.95 -4.21
CA GLU A 203 25.82 -14.74 -4.42
C GLU A 203 25.80 -15.62 -5.68
N CYS A 204 24.83 -15.46 -6.58
CA CYS A 204 24.63 -16.30 -7.77
C CYS A 204 24.34 -17.79 -7.47
N ARG A 205 23.86 -18.11 -6.27
CA ARG A 205 23.59 -19.48 -5.81
C ARG A 205 22.11 -19.83 -5.67
N ALA A 206 21.21 -18.88 -5.92
CA ALA A 206 19.77 -19.15 -5.90
C ALA A 206 19.38 -20.19 -6.96
N ASP A 207 18.47 -21.07 -6.59
CA ASP A 207 17.79 -21.98 -7.51
C ASP A 207 16.54 -21.31 -8.11
N ASP A 208 15.90 -21.98 -9.07
CA ASP A 208 14.72 -21.43 -9.76
C ASP A 208 13.55 -21.15 -8.81
N ALA A 209 13.40 -21.95 -7.74
CA ALA A 209 12.34 -21.76 -6.76
C ALA A 209 12.57 -20.50 -5.91
N ALA A 210 13.81 -20.25 -5.49
CA ALA A 210 14.20 -19.02 -4.82
C ALA A 210 14.05 -17.81 -5.75
N MET A 211 14.47 -17.92 -7.01
CA MET A 211 14.29 -16.86 -8.01
C MET A 211 12.80 -16.55 -8.26
N GLN A 212 11.93 -17.56 -8.27
CA GLN A 212 10.48 -17.35 -8.37
C GLN A 212 9.92 -16.63 -7.14
N ARG A 213 10.35 -16.99 -5.91
CA ARG A 213 9.96 -16.28 -4.68
C ARG A 213 10.46 -14.83 -4.66
N ILE A 214 11.64 -14.56 -5.24
CA ILE A 214 12.17 -13.20 -5.42
C ILE A 214 11.31 -12.42 -6.41
N ALA A 215 10.96 -13.02 -7.55
CA ALA A 215 10.07 -12.40 -8.53
C ALA A 215 8.68 -12.08 -7.93
N ASN A 216 8.11 -13.01 -7.16
CA ASN A 216 6.86 -12.78 -6.44
C ASN A 216 6.97 -11.60 -5.46
N MET A 217 8.09 -11.52 -4.72
CA MET A 217 8.35 -10.40 -3.82
C MET A 217 8.43 -9.08 -4.57
N TRP A 218 9.08 -9.06 -5.74
CA TRP A 218 9.21 -7.85 -6.57
C TRP A 218 7.87 -7.36 -7.07
N GLU A 219 7.10 -8.25 -7.67
CA GLU A 219 5.75 -7.92 -8.15
C GLU A 219 4.85 -7.46 -7.00
N ARG A 220 4.96 -8.08 -5.83
CA ARG A 220 4.18 -7.70 -4.66
C ARG A 220 4.50 -6.28 -4.18
N VAL A 221 5.77 -5.87 -4.23
CA VAL A 221 6.16 -4.53 -3.78
C VAL A 221 6.02 -3.45 -4.85
N SER A 222 5.98 -3.83 -6.14
CA SER A 222 5.76 -2.90 -7.25
C SER A 222 4.28 -2.62 -7.49
N GLU A 223 3.42 -3.62 -7.34
CA GLU A 223 2.01 -3.52 -7.73
C GLU A 223 1.04 -3.28 -6.58
N LEU A 224 1.40 -3.64 -5.34
CA LEU A 224 0.47 -3.60 -4.22
C LEU A 224 0.80 -2.52 -3.20
N SER A 225 -0.21 -2.11 -2.44
CA SER A 225 -0.07 -1.21 -1.29
C SER A 225 0.93 -1.75 -0.25
N PRO A 226 1.73 -0.89 0.43
CA PRO A 226 2.61 -1.27 1.54
C PRO A 226 2.02 -2.09 2.68
N LEU A 227 0.69 -2.05 2.89
CA LEU A 227 0.01 -2.95 3.82
C LEU A 227 0.07 -4.41 3.37
N ALA A 228 0.19 -4.63 2.06
CA ALA A 228 0.32 -5.93 1.46
C ALA A 228 1.79 -6.36 1.31
N TRP A 229 2.81 -5.56 1.66
CA TRP A 229 4.20 -5.95 1.46
C TRP A 229 4.69 -7.03 2.44
N PRO A 230 5.75 -7.79 2.11
CA PRO A 230 6.43 -8.63 3.09
C PRO A 230 6.93 -7.83 4.28
N ASP A 231 6.95 -8.44 5.47
CA ASP A 231 7.21 -7.71 6.71
C ASP A 231 8.60 -7.08 6.80
N ASN A 232 9.57 -7.66 6.09
CA ASN A 232 10.94 -7.18 6.09
C ASN A 232 11.15 -5.97 5.17
N VAL A 233 10.12 -5.49 4.43
CA VAL A 233 10.27 -4.38 3.48
C VAL A 233 9.76 -3.08 4.11
N SER A 234 10.63 -2.07 4.14
CA SER A 234 10.34 -0.76 4.73
C SER A 234 10.15 0.33 3.67
N ALA A 235 10.86 0.25 2.55
CA ALA A 235 10.69 1.24 1.48
C ALA A 235 11.00 0.67 0.11
N VAL A 236 10.36 1.23 -0.92
CA VAL A 236 10.68 0.97 -2.32
C VAL A 236 10.75 2.28 -3.09
N ALA A 237 11.78 2.43 -3.90
CA ALA A 237 12.00 3.63 -4.69
C ALA A 237 12.69 3.32 -6.01
N GLU A 238 12.46 4.15 -7.02
CA GLU A 238 13.36 4.21 -8.18
C GLU A 238 14.58 5.06 -7.82
N ARG A 239 15.75 4.63 -8.28
CA ARG A 239 17.00 5.36 -8.12
C ARG A 239 17.81 5.25 -9.39
N GLU A 240 18.47 6.34 -9.75
CA GLU A 240 19.44 6.33 -10.83
C GLU A 240 20.85 6.37 -10.23
N TYR A 241 21.62 5.30 -10.47
CA TYR A 241 23.06 5.32 -10.26
C TYR A 241 23.76 5.69 -11.56
N ARG A 242 25.02 6.14 -11.45
CA ARG A 242 25.91 6.31 -12.60
C ARG A 242 27.15 5.46 -12.42
N VAL A 243 27.58 4.81 -13.50
CA VAL A 243 28.75 3.95 -13.54
C VAL A 243 29.53 4.32 -14.79
N ASP A 244 30.71 4.92 -14.61
CA ASP A 244 31.54 5.42 -15.72
C ASP A 244 30.75 6.40 -16.62
N GLY A 245 29.97 7.27 -15.99
CA GLY A 245 29.11 8.26 -16.66
C GLY A 245 27.87 7.68 -17.36
N GLN A 246 27.66 6.35 -17.34
CA GLN A 246 26.45 5.72 -17.87
C GLN A 246 25.37 5.62 -16.79
N GLU A 247 24.13 5.98 -17.14
CA GLU A 247 22.99 5.89 -16.24
C GLU A 247 22.55 4.42 -16.07
N MET A 248 22.35 4.03 -14.82
CA MET A 248 21.86 2.74 -14.41
C MET A 248 20.60 2.94 -13.56
N PRO A 249 19.41 2.99 -14.19
CA PRO A 249 18.15 3.07 -13.47
C PRO A 249 17.88 1.74 -12.76
N VAL A 250 17.55 1.81 -11.49
CA VAL A 250 17.26 0.64 -10.66
C VAL A 250 16.04 0.89 -9.77
N MET A 251 15.39 -0.21 -9.39
CA MET A 251 14.49 -0.24 -8.26
C MET A 251 15.27 -0.61 -7.00
N VAL A 252 15.09 0.13 -5.92
CA VAL A 252 15.72 -0.08 -4.62
C VAL A 252 14.66 -0.50 -3.60
N ILE A 253 14.92 -1.60 -2.91
CA ILE A 253 14.08 -2.14 -1.84
C ILE A 253 14.87 -2.05 -0.55
N THR A 254 14.36 -1.28 0.40
CA THR A 254 14.94 -1.13 1.73
C THR A 254 14.32 -2.15 2.68
N LEU A 255 15.18 -2.80 3.45
CA LEU A 255 14.85 -3.87 4.36
C LEU A 255 14.92 -3.40 5.82
N GLU A 256 14.02 -3.91 6.67
CA GLU A 256 14.06 -3.71 8.13
C GLU A 256 15.21 -4.51 8.77
N GLN A 257 15.37 -5.77 8.35
CA GLN A 257 16.45 -6.65 8.75
C GLN A 257 17.42 -6.85 7.58
N PRO A 258 18.73 -6.67 7.83
CA PRO A 258 19.72 -6.76 6.77
C PRO A 258 19.83 -8.19 6.24
N VAL A 259 20.15 -8.30 4.95
CA VAL A 259 20.64 -9.54 4.35
C VAL A 259 22.16 -9.55 4.37
N ALA A 260 22.77 -10.73 4.45
CA ALA A 260 24.21 -10.86 4.46
C ALA A 260 24.70 -11.27 3.06
N LEU A 261 25.66 -10.50 2.53
CA LEU A 261 26.45 -10.84 1.35
C LEU A 261 27.87 -11.18 1.78
N LYS A 262 28.24 -12.47 1.75
CA LYS A 262 29.58 -12.91 2.21
C LYS A 262 29.99 -12.36 3.59
N GLY A 263 29.01 -12.22 4.50
CA GLY A 263 29.21 -11.68 5.84
C GLY A 263 29.16 -10.16 5.96
N VAL A 264 29.02 -9.42 4.86
CA VAL A 264 28.77 -7.97 4.88
C VAL A 264 27.27 -7.73 4.85
N ALA A 265 26.75 -7.02 5.85
CA ALA A 265 25.33 -6.72 5.96
C ALA A 265 24.92 -5.62 4.97
N ALA A 266 23.77 -5.81 4.33
CA ALA A 266 23.14 -4.81 3.48
C ALA A 266 21.66 -4.67 3.81
N THR A 267 21.18 -3.44 3.93
CA THR A 267 19.78 -3.10 4.19
C THR A 267 19.02 -2.69 2.93
N SER A 268 19.68 -2.72 1.78
CA SER A 268 19.09 -2.28 0.52
C SER A 268 19.44 -3.25 -0.60
N ILE A 269 18.42 -3.67 -1.35
CA ILE A 269 18.54 -4.53 -2.52
C ILE A 269 18.18 -3.71 -3.74
N VAL A 270 19.01 -3.79 -4.76
CA VAL A 270 18.81 -3.11 -6.04
C VAL A 270 18.50 -4.14 -7.12
N LEU A 271 17.56 -3.79 -7.98
CA LEU A 271 17.24 -4.52 -9.19
C LEU A 271 17.39 -3.58 -10.38
N ALA A 272 18.32 -3.88 -11.27
CA ALA A 272 18.46 -3.17 -12.54
C ALA A 272 17.74 -3.92 -13.66
N TYR A 273 17.24 -3.16 -14.63
CA TYR A 273 16.79 -3.72 -15.89
C TYR A 273 17.92 -4.51 -16.56
N GLY A 274 17.62 -5.73 -17.04
CA GLY A 274 18.63 -6.64 -17.61
C GLY A 274 19.09 -7.76 -16.69
N GLY A 275 18.46 -7.96 -15.53
CA GLY A 275 18.68 -9.16 -14.68
C GLY A 275 19.84 -9.04 -13.70
N TYR A 276 20.20 -7.81 -13.30
CA TYR A 276 21.16 -7.55 -12.23
C TYR A 276 20.43 -7.39 -10.90
N LEU A 277 20.73 -8.29 -9.96
CA LEU A 277 20.26 -8.24 -8.58
C LEU A 277 21.45 -8.04 -7.66
N ALA A 278 21.48 -6.93 -6.94
CA ALA A 278 22.59 -6.61 -6.05
C ALA A 278 22.15 -6.03 -4.72
N ALA A 279 23.07 -6.02 -3.77
CA ALA A 279 22.95 -5.25 -2.55
C ALA A 279 23.59 -3.89 -2.78
N ASP A 280 22.91 -2.81 -2.36
CA ASP A 280 23.59 -1.53 -2.12
C ASP A 280 24.29 -1.66 -0.76
N MET A 281 25.62 -1.65 -0.80
CA MET A 281 26.47 -1.86 0.37
C MET A 281 26.55 -0.60 1.26
N GLY A 282 25.84 0.47 0.92
CA GLY A 282 25.78 1.71 1.69
C GLY A 282 27.17 2.32 1.87
N ASP A 283 27.54 2.57 3.12
CA ASP A 283 28.83 3.19 3.47
C ASP A 283 30.01 2.22 3.50
N ALA A 284 29.82 0.94 3.12
CA ALA A 284 30.89 -0.05 3.11
C ALA A 284 31.99 0.35 2.10
N PRO A 285 33.26 0.48 2.51
CA PRO A 285 34.34 0.82 1.59
C PRO A 285 34.50 -0.24 0.51
N LEU A 286 34.70 0.18 -0.75
CA LEU A 286 34.90 -0.71 -1.90
C LEU A 286 35.93 -1.81 -1.61
N LYS A 287 37.07 -1.46 -1.00
CA LYS A 287 38.11 -2.43 -0.64
C LYS A 287 37.58 -3.52 0.28
N ALA A 288 36.78 -3.17 1.28
CA ALA A 288 36.23 -4.15 2.22
C ALA A 288 35.26 -5.11 1.52
N VAL A 289 34.46 -4.61 0.58
CA VAL A 289 33.54 -5.43 -0.23
C VAL A 289 34.31 -6.36 -1.17
N LEU A 290 35.36 -5.85 -1.84
CA LEU A 290 36.23 -6.67 -2.70
C LEU A 290 36.97 -7.76 -1.89
N ASP A 291 37.51 -7.41 -0.72
CA ASP A 291 38.17 -8.36 0.18
C ASP A 291 37.20 -9.46 0.66
N ALA A 292 35.98 -9.09 1.04
CA ALA A 292 34.96 -10.05 1.50
C ALA A 292 34.45 -10.98 0.38
N THR A 293 34.37 -10.47 -0.84
CA THR A 293 33.91 -11.24 -2.01
C THR A 293 35.05 -12.01 -2.69
N GLY A 294 36.30 -11.70 -2.36
CA GLY A 294 37.49 -12.30 -2.95
C GLY A 294 37.71 -11.92 -4.41
N LEU A 295 37.13 -10.80 -4.88
CA LEU A 295 37.39 -10.24 -6.21
C LEU A 295 38.65 -9.37 -6.15
N GLY A 296 39.57 -9.62 -7.07
CA GLY A 296 40.87 -8.96 -7.13
C GLY A 296 41.18 -8.34 -8.49
N ALA A 297 42.44 -7.97 -8.71
CA ALA A 297 42.88 -7.33 -9.95
C ALA A 297 42.60 -8.17 -11.21
N ALA A 298 42.64 -9.52 -11.11
CA ALA A 298 42.35 -10.42 -12.22
C ALA A 298 40.88 -10.42 -12.64
N ASP A 299 39.96 -10.01 -11.77
CA ASP A 299 38.52 -9.97 -12.03
C ASP A 299 38.06 -8.59 -12.54
N ARG A 300 38.97 -7.60 -12.58
CA ARG A 300 38.66 -6.24 -12.99
C ARG A 300 38.40 -6.20 -14.49
N GLN A 301 37.19 -5.78 -14.87
CA GLN A 301 36.78 -5.64 -16.27
C GLN A 301 37.00 -4.21 -16.79
N ALA A 302 36.77 -3.23 -15.93
CA ALA A 302 36.94 -1.80 -16.22
C ALA A 302 37.29 -1.04 -14.93
N GLU A 303 37.41 0.29 -15.01
CA GLU A 303 37.44 1.10 -13.81
C GLU A 303 36.11 1.02 -13.06
N GLY A 304 36.19 0.83 -11.73
CA GLY A 304 35.01 0.67 -10.89
C GLY A 304 34.22 -0.64 -11.07
N TYR A 305 34.65 -1.58 -11.94
CA TYR A 305 33.89 -2.80 -12.22
C TYR A 305 34.72 -4.08 -12.14
N TRP A 306 34.29 -4.99 -11.27
CA TRP A 306 34.84 -6.33 -11.08
C TRP A 306 33.77 -7.38 -11.33
N MET A 307 34.13 -8.47 -12.00
CA MET A 307 33.22 -9.55 -12.33
C MET A 307 33.95 -10.88 -12.40
N ARG A 308 33.32 -11.92 -11.83
CA ARG A 308 33.75 -13.32 -11.96
C ARG A 308 32.58 -14.20 -12.34
N GLU A 309 32.76 -15.02 -13.37
CA GLU A 309 31.76 -16.02 -13.76
C GLU A 309 31.55 -17.04 -12.63
N ALA A 310 30.30 -17.25 -12.26
CA ALA A 310 29.89 -18.20 -11.22
C ALA A 310 29.32 -19.49 -11.82
N ALA A 311 28.52 -19.37 -12.89
CA ALA A 311 27.96 -20.51 -13.60
C ALA A 311 27.69 -20.17 -15.06
N ARG A 312 27.75 -21.19 -15.91
CA ARG A 312 27.38 -21.12 -17.33
C ARG A 312 26.57 -22.34 -17.70
N GLU A 313 25.40 -22.08 -18.25
CA GLU A 313 24.44 -23.08 -18.70
C GLU A 313 24.19 -22.88 -20.19
N THR A 314 24.45 -23.91 -20.97
CA THR A 314 24.23 -23.90 -22.42
C THR A 314 23.07 -24.82 -22.75
N SER A 315 22.09 -24.31 -23.48
CA SER A 315 20.93 -25.07 -23.98
C SER A 315 20.76 -24.84 -25.49
N SER A 316 19.80 -25.56 -26.11
CA SER A 316 19.47 -25.36 -27.52
C SER A 316 18.84 -23.99 -27.74
N GLY A 317 19.65 -23.01 -28.16
CA GLY A 317 19.22 -21.67 -28.56
C GLY A 317 19.65 -20.53 -27.63
N TYR A 318 20.16 -20.83 -26.43
CA TYR A 318 20.71 -19.80 -25.54
C TYR A 318 21.83 -20.32 -24.64
N THR A 319 22.75 -19.42 -24.29
CA THR A 319 23.69 -19.58 -23.19
C THR A 319 23.36 -18.57 -22.10
N ARG A 320 23.06 -19.08 -20.90
CA ARG A 320 22.85 -18.27 -19.70
C ARG A 320 24.15 -18.26 -18.90
N VAL A 321 24.66 -17.07 -18.61
CA VAL A 321 25.84 -16.86 -17.76
C VAL A 321 25.39 -16.12 -16.51
N ARG A 322 25.78 -16.67 -15.36
CA ARG A 322 25.64 -16.01 -14.05
C ARG A 322 27.02 -15.58 -13.61
N ALA A 323 27.18 -14.29 -13.31
CA ALA A 323 28.44 -13.72 -12.87
C ALA A 323 28.23 -12.90 -11.61
N PHE A 324 29.10 -13.10 -10.63
CA PHE A 324 29.14 -12.26 -9.45
C PHE A 324 29.92 -10.99 -9.77
N SER A 325 29.39 -9.83 -9.41
CA SER A 325 30.02 -8.54 -9.70
C SER A 325 30.00 -7.58 -8.52
N VAL A 326 31.00 -6.69 -8.53
CA VAL A 326 31.09 -5.52 -7.65
C VAL A 326 31.27 -4.29 -8.54
N ILE A 327 30.39 -3.31 -8.36
CA ILE A 327 30.34 -2.05 -9.11
C ILE A 327 30.51 -0.90 -8.12
N ALA A 328 31.50 -0.05 -8.34
CA ALA A 328 31.61 1.25 -7.70
C ALA A 328 30.92 2.29 -8.59
N THR A 329 29.95 3.02 -8.04
CA THR A 329 29.24 4.08 -8.76
C THR A 329 30.03 5.38 -8.70
N ASP A 330 29.71 6.31 -9.60
CA ASP A 330 30.33 7.64 -9.67
C ASP A 330 30.05 8.47 -8.41
N SER A 331 28.95 8.17 -7.71
CA SER A 331 28.58 8.76 -6.42
C SER A 331 29.30 8.12 -5.22
N GLY A 332 30.13 7.10 -5.45
CA GLY A 332 30.87 6.38 -4.41
C GLY A 332 30.10 5.25 -3.72
N ALA A 333 28.87 4.95 -4.14
CA ALA A 333 28.15 3.77 -3.67
C ALA A 333 28.79 2.49 -4.23
N VAL A 334 28.66 1.39 -3.49
CA VAL A 334 29.16 0.09 -3.93
C VAL A 334 28.00 -0.86 -4.04
N LEU A 335 27.79 -1.40 -5.24
CA LEU A 335 26.79 -2.42 -5.52
C LEU A 335 27.49 -3.77 -5.67
N ALA A 336 26.99 -4.80 -5.00
CA ALA A 336 27.58 -6.13 -5.09
C ALA A 336 26.49 -7.20 -5.19
N GLY A 337 26.62 -8.10 -6.17
CA GLY A 337 25.56 -9.06 -6.41
C GLY A 337 25.75 -9.93 -7.64
N CYS A 338 24.65 -10.47 -8.14
CA CYS A 338 24.63 -11.38 -9.26
C CYS A 338 24.03 -10.73 -10.50
N MET A 339 24.75 -10.86 -11.61
CA MET A 339 24.28 -10.54 -12.94
C MET A 339 23.94 -11.83 -13.69
N THR A 340 22.76 -11.89 -14.27
CA THR A 340 22.38 -12.96 -15.19
C THR A 340 22.26 -12.40 -16.60
N SER A 341 23.04 -12.93 -17.52
CA SER A 341 22.99 -12.57 -18.95
C SER A 341 22.59 -13.77 -19.78
N GLU A 342 21.71 -13.56 -20.77
CA GLU A 342 21.36 -14.57 -21.76
C GLU A 342 21.83 -14.12 -23.14
N VAL A 343 22.64 -14.95 -23.79
CA VAL A 343 23.08 -14.75 -25.16
C VAL A 343 22.37 -15.78 -26.03
N ARG A 344 21.57 -15.33 -27.00
CA ARG A 344 21.02 -16.23 -28.02
C ARG A 344 22.17 -16.79 -28.82
N SER A 345 22.21 -18.10 -28.98
CA SER A 345 23.15 -18.73 -29.89
C SER A 345 22.84 -18.22 -31.30
N ALA A 346 23.85 -17.75 -32.02
CA ALA A 346 23.70 -17.48 -33.44
C ALA A 346 23.48 -18.82 -34.15
N ASP A 347 22.35 -18.97 -34.85
CA ASP A 347 22.12 -20.07 -35.78
C ASP A 347 23.14 -20.03 -36.93
#